data_AF-A0A8C4WYB8-F1
#
_entry.id   AF-A0A8C4WYB8-F1
#
_cell.length_a   1.000
_cell.length_b   1.000
_cell.length_c   1.000
_cell.angle_alpha   90.00
_cell.angle_beta   90.00
_cell.angle_gamma   90.00
#
_symmetry.space_group_name_H-M   'P 1'
#
loop_
_entity.id
_entity.type
_entity.pdbx_description
1 polymer ?
#
loop_
_entity_poly.entity_id
_entity_poly.type
_entity_poly.pdbx_seq_one_letter_code
_entity_poly.pdbx_strand_id
1 'polypeptide(L)'
;MQDVDWTRQLAQSNCSTPIHLKHWQILCTRRDTPKVMEFARMMIGVAAQMGIMIVQPQHKELQNDRTETFIRNISASFSASVQMVMCIFPSMRDDRYHAVKRLCCLQQPVPSQVVQTRTISNPKRVRSVAQKVVLQMNCKMGGVLWSVNIPLKSLMIVGLDVYHDTTKRMCSVAGVVASLNRSCFTRCLI
;
A
#
# COMPACT_ATOMS: atom_id res chain seq x y z
N MET A 1 -10.49 1.51 30.87
CA MET A 1 -10.32 0.83 29.56
C MET A 1 -8.86 0.96 29.19
N GLN A 2 -8.13 -0.15 29.07
CA GLN A 2 -6.73 -0.14 28.71
C GLN A 2 -6.64 0.02 27.19
N ASP A 3 -5.96 1.05 26.70
CA ASP A 3 -5.77 1.28 25.26
C ASP A 3 -4.92 0.15 24.68
N VAL A 4 -5.55 -0.72 23.89
CA VAL A 4 -4.89 -1.83 23.19
C VAL A 4 -4.35 -1.32 21.85
N ASP A 5 -3.35 -0.44 21.89
CA ASP A 5 -2.69 0.11 20.69
C ASP A 5 -1.32 -0.55 20.45
N TRP A 6 -1.28 -1.50 19.52
CA TRP A 6 -0.06 -2.19 19.09
C TRP A 6 0.74 -1.41 18.04
N THR A 7 0.27 -0.24 17.58
CA THR A 7 0.91 0.51 16.48
C THR A 7 2.37 0.84 16.78
N ARG A 8 2.67 1.19 18.04
CA ARG A 8 4.04 1.52 18.46
C ARG A 8 4.94 0.28 18.48
N GLN A 9 4.42 -0.86 18.93
CA GLN A 9 5.19 -2.10 19.02
C GLN A 9 5.42 -2.72 17.63
N LEU A 10 4.42 -2.70 16.75
CA LEU A 10 4.55 -3.13 15.36
C LEU A 10 5.57 -2.30 14.57
N ALA A 11 5.77 -1.04 14.96
CA ALA A 11 6.76 -0.18 14.34
C ALA A 11 8.19 -0.38 14.87
N GLN A 12 8.34 -1.17 15.94
CA GLN A 12 9.61 -1.43 16.62
C GLN A 12 10.04 -2.90 16.55
N SER A 13 9.15 -3.80 16.12
CA SER A 13 9.43 -5.22 15.93
C SER A 13 9.63 -5.56 14.45
N ASN A 14 10.39 -6.63 14.21
CA ASN A 14 10.54 -7.18 12.87
C ASN A 14 9.22 -7.79 12.41
N CYS A 15 8.84 -7.54 11.16
CA CYS A 15 7.70 -8.19 10.55
C CYS A 15 7.92 -9.72 10.49
N SER A 16 6.87 -10.51 10.73
CA SER A 16 6.98 -11.98 10.69
C SER A 16 7.33 -12.52 9.30
N THR A 17 6.83 -11.89 8.24
CA THR A 17 7.21 -12.21 6.86
C THR A 17 7.40 -10.91 6.08
N PRO A 18 8.60 -10.33 6.10
CA PRO A 18 8.90 -9.12 5.34
C PRO A 18 9.06 -9.46 3.86
N ILE A 19 8.51 -8.61 2.99
CA ILE A 19 8.76 -8.68 1.54
C ILE A 19 9.67 -7.52 1.15
N HIS A 20 10.82 -7.87 0.58
CA HIS A 20 11.80 -6.89 0.14
C HIS A 20 11.38 -6.21 -1.16
N LEU A 21 11.44 -4.88 -1.15
CA LEU A 21 11.03 -4.03 -2.26
C LEU A 21 12.25 -3.54 -3.03
N LYS A 22 12.59 -4.23 -4.12
CA LYS A 22 13.81 -3.99 -4.92
C LYS A 22 13.50 -3.18 -6.18
N HIS A 23 12.42 -3.53 -6.88
CA HIS A 23 12.04 -2.91 -8.16
C HIS A 23 10.67 -2.26 -8.03
N TRP A 24 10.66 -0.96 -7.81
CA TRP A 24 9.42 -0.20 -7.62
C TRP A 24 9.57 1.24 -8.06
N GLN A 25 8.44 1.87 -8.32
CA GLN A 25 8.39 3.20 -8.92
C GLN A 25 7.60 4.17 -8.04
N ILE A 26 8.06 5.41 -8.00
CA ILE A 26 7.29 6.53 -7.45
C ILE A 26 6.98 7.53 -8.57
N LEU A 27 5.70 7.83 -8.75
CA LEU A 27 5.22 8.85 -9.67
C LEU A 27 4.81 10.09 -8.87
N CYS A 28 5.40 11.24 -9.20
CA CYS A 28 5.00 12.51 -8.63
C CYS A 28 5.23 13.66 -9.61
N THR A 29 4.60 14.81 -9.34
CA THR A 29 4.85 16.01 -10.14
C THR A 29 6.24 16.57 -9.86
N ARG A 30 6.80 17.33 -10.82
CA ARG A 30 8.08 18.02 -10.66
C ARG A 30 8.15 18.87 -9.39
N ARG A 31 7.04 19.55 -9.06
CA ARG A 31 6.92 20.40 -7.87
C ARG A 31 7.13 19.64 -6.57
N ASP A 32 6.64 18.40 -6.49
CA ASP A 32 6.64 17.60 -5.27
C ASP A 32 7.88 16.71 -5.13
N THR A 33 8.68 16.60 -6.19
CA THR A 33 9.86 15.72 -6.28
C THR A 33 10.80 15.84 -5.07
N PRO A 34 11.21 17.04 -4.60
CA PRO A 34 12.13 17.14 -3.46
C PRO A 34 11.57 16.48 -2.19
N LYS A 35 10.29 16.75 -1.87
CA LYS A 35 9.60 16.22 -0.69
C LYS A 35 9.37 14.71 -0.80
N VAL A 36 9.06 14.24 -1.99
CA VAL A 36 8.83 12.81 -2.26
C VAL A 36 10.12 12.01 -2.12
N MET A 37 11.24 12.54 -2.59
CA MET A 37 12.54 11.88 -2.44
C MET A 37 13.02 11.86 -0.98
N GLU A 38 12.75 12.93 -0.22
CA GLU A 38 12.97 12.94 1.23
C GLU A 38 12.10 11.88 1.94
N PHE A 39 10.82 11.82 1.58
CA PHE A 39 9.90 10.81 2.11
C PHE A 39 10.35 9.38 1.77
N ALA A 40 10.84 9.14 0.55
CA ALA A 40 11.36 7.85 0.13
C ALA A 40 12.57 7.42 0.98
N ARG A 41 13.52 8.33 1.25
CA ARG A 41 14.65 8.06 2.14
C ARG A 41 14.18 7.73 3.56
N MET A 42 13.19 8.46 4.06
CA MET A 42 12.60 8.19 5.38
C MET A 42 11.94 6.81 5.45
N MET A 43 11.20 6.42 4.42
CA MET A 43 10.61 5.08 4.32
C MET A 43 11.67 3.98 4.34
N ILE A 44 12.79 4.16 3.62
CA ILE A 44 13.90 3.18 3.63
C ILE A 44 14.45 3.01 5.05
N GLY A 45 14.73 4.11 5.76
CA GLY A 45 15.26 4.04 7.12
C GLY A 45 14.30 3.43 8.14
N VAL A 46 13.00 3.71 7.99
CA VAL A 46 11.95 3.12 8.83
C VAL A 46 11.74 1.63 8.51
N ALA A 47 11.74 1.26 7.23
CA ALA A 47 11.55 -0.11 6.81
C ALA A 47 12.66 -1.03 7.32
N ALA A 48 13.90 -0.53 7.34
CA ALA A 48 15.04 -1.25 7.91
C ALA A 48 14.83 -1.62 9.39
N GLN A 49 14.23 -0.72 10.19
CA GLN A 49 13.89 -0.98 11.60
C GLN A 49 12.82 -2.08 11.77
N MET A 50 12.05 -2.38 10.71
CA MET A 50 11.02 -3.42 10.70
C MET A 50 11.50 -4.72 10.00
N GLY A 51 12.78 -4.80 9.62
CA GLY A 51 13.33 -5.93 8.87
C GLY A 51 12.95 -5.98 7.39
N ILE A 52 12.43 -4.88 6.83
CA ILE A 52 12.04 -4.77 5.42
C ILE A 52 13.12 -3.99 4.65
N MET A 53 13.82 -4.66 3.75
CA MET A 53 14.70 -4.00 2.78
C MET A 53 13.88 -3.28 1.70
N ILE A 54 14.01 -1.96 1.61
CA ILE A 54 13.48 -1.14 0.51
C ILE A 54 14.66 -0.47 -0.20
N VAL A 55 14.76 -0.70 -1.51
CA VAL A 55 15.76 -0.05 -2.38
C VAL A 55 15.25 1.32 -2.83
N GLN A 56 16.15 2.22 -3.24
CA GLN A 56 15.77 3.50 -3.81
C GLN A 56 14.80 3.31 -5.00
N PRO A 57 13.63 3.98 -5.00
CA PRO A 57 12.66 3.86 -6.07
C PRO A 57 13.16 4.46 -7.36
N GLN A 58 12.68 3.91 -8.48
CA GLN A 58 12.75 4.61 -9.76
C GLN A 58 11.75 5.77 -9.75
N HIS A 59 12.28 7.00 -9.71
CA HIS A 59 11.47 8.21 -9.75
C HIS A 59 10.99 8.50 -11.17
N LYS A 60 9.68 8.73 -11.32
CA LYS A 60 9.03 9.12 -12.57
C LYS A 60 8.35 10.47 -12.37
N GLU A 61 8.98 11.50 -12.91
CA GLU A 61 8.45 12.85 -12.88
C GLU A 61 7.30 13.02 -13.86
N LEU A 62 6.17 13.55 -13.39
CA LEU A 62 5.01 13.86 -14.19
C LEU A 62 4.96 15.35 -14.53
N GLN A 63 4.62 15.64 -15.79
CA GLN A 63 4.50 17.01 -16.30
C GLN A 63 3.34 17.78 -15.66
N ASN A 64 2.26 17.09 -15.32
CA ASN A 64 1.07 17.65 -14.67
C ASN A 64 0.39 16.57 -13.81
N ASP A 65 -0.61 16.95 -13.03
CA ASP A 65 -1.34 16.07 -12.12
C ASP A 65 -2.65 15.50 -12.69
N ARG A 66 -2.84 15.60 -14.01
CA ARG A 66 -4.03 15.07 -14.69
C ARG A 66 -4.08 13.54 -14.63
N THR A 67 -5.28 12.99 -14.52
CA THR A 67 -5.53 11.55 -14.40
C THR A 67 -4.93 10.77 -15.56
N GLU A 68 -5.07 11.27 -16.79
CA GLU A 68 -4.54 10.64 -18.01
C GLU A 68 -3.02 10.55 -17.99
N THR A 69 -2.35 11.56 -17.43
CA THR A 69 -0.88 11.59 -17.29
C THR A 69 -0.41 10.49 -16.35
N PHE A 70 -1.10 10.28 -15.23
CA PHE A 70 -0.79 9.15 -14.33
C PHE A 70 -0.99 7.81 -15.04
N ILE A 71 -2.17 7.58 -15.63
CA ILE A 71 -2.50 6.33 -16.32
C ILE A 71 -1.46 6.02 -17.39
N ARG A 72 -1.17 6.98 -18.29
CA ARG A 72 -0.22 6.80 -19.38
C ARG A 72 1.18 6.44 -18.87
N ASN A 73 1.66 7.10 -17.81
CA ASN A 73 2.99 6.82 -17.27
C ASN A 73 3.06 5.48 -16.57
N ILE A 74 2.03 5.09 -15.80
CA ILE A 74 1.95 3.75 -15.19
C ILE A 74 1.96 2.70 -16.31
N SER A 75 1.14 2.89 -17.35
CA SER A 75 1.06 1.92 -18.44
C SER A 75 2.33 1.80 -19.26
N ALA A 76 3.01 2.92 -19.54
CA ALA A 76 4.27 2.92 -20.28
C ALA A 76 5.44 2.35 -19.48
N SER A 77 5.36 2.37 -18.14
CA SER A 77 6.43 1.89 -17.25
C SER A 77 6.15 0.51 -16.64
N PHE A 78 4.98 -0.07 -16.96
CA PHE A 78 4.60 -1.40 -16.52
C PHE A 78 5.52 -2.45 -17.16
N SER A 79 6.12 -3.27 -16.31
CA SER A 79 6.85 -4.46 -16.70
C SER A 79 6.67 -5.53 -15.63
N ALA A 80 6.87 -6.80 -16.00
CA ALA A 80 6.75 -7.93 -15.06
C ALA A 80 7.74 -7.85 -13.88
N SER A 81 8.78 -7.01 -13.98
CA SER A 81 9.76 -6.81 -12.91
C SER A 81 9.32 -5.78 -11.87
N VAL A 82 8.30 -4.96 -12.13
CA VAL A 82 7.83 -3.94 -11.18
C VAL A 82 7.00 -4.60 -10.08
N GLN A 83 7.47 -4.54 -8.84
CA GLN A 83 6.79 -5.11 -7.67
C GLN A 83 5.69 -4.20 -7.13
N MET A 84 5.84 -2.88 -7.27
CA MET A 84 4.88 -1.91 -6.76
C MET A 84 5.01 -0.56 -7.44
N VAL A 85 3.88 0.14 -7.53
CA VAL A 85 3.81 1.54 -7.98
C VAL A 85 3.25 2.41 -6.86
N MET A 86 3.95 3.48 -6.51
CA MET A 86 3.46 4.50 -5.59
C MET A 86 3.15 5.80 -6.35
N CYS A 87 1.93 6.31 -6.19
CA CYS A 87 1.50 7.57 -6.81
C CYS A 87 1.33 8.65 -5.74
N ILE A 88 1.98 9.80 -5.94
CA ILE A 88 1.86 10.96 -5.07
C ILE A 88 0.86 11.93 -5.68
N PHE A 89 -0.23 12.17 -4.97
CA PHE A 89 -1.30 13.06 -5.41
C PHE A 89 -1.20 14.41 -4.70
N PRO A 90 -1.17 15.53 -5.45
CA PRO A 90 -1.23 16.86 -4.86
C PRO A 90 -2.54 17.12 -4.09
N SER A 91 -3.63 16.52 -4.56
CA SER A 91 -5.00 16.69 -4.04
C SER A 91 -5.75 15.35 -3.90
N MET A 92 -6.76 15.31 -3.03
CA MET A 92 -7.65 14.15 -2.95
C MET A 92 -8.72 14.31 -4.04
N ARG A 93 -8.63 13.48 -5.08
CA ARG A 93 -9.54 13.45 -6.22
C ARG A 93 -9.94 12.00 -6.46
N ASP A 94 -11.20 11.68 -6.18
CA ASP A 94 -11.69 10.30 -6.18
C ASP A 94 -11.68 9.71 -7.59
N ASP A 95 -12.03 10.51 -8.60
CA ASP A 95 -11.95 10.13 -10.02
C ASP A 95 -10.54 9.66 -10.41
N ARG A 96 -9.51 10.40 -10.01
CA ARG A 96 -8.11 10.05 -10.26
C ARG A 96 -7.70 8.78 -9.51
N TYR A 97 -8.11 8.66 -8.25
CA TYR A 97 -7.83 7.48 -7.43
C TYR A 97 -8.46 6.21 -8.03
N HIS A 98 -9.75 6.28 -8.39
CA HIS A 98 -10.47 5.17 -9.00
C HIS A 98 -9.87 4.77 -10.34
N ALA A 99 -9.48 5.74 -11.18
CA ALA A 99 -8.90 5.43 -12.47
C ALA A 99 -7.53 4.73 -12.37
N VAL A 100 -6.65 5.20 -11.47
CA VAL A 100 -5.37 4.53 -11.18
C VAL A 100 -5.59 3.12 -10.62
N LYS A 101 -6.54 2.97 -9.68
CA LYS A 101 -6.86 1.67 -9.09
C LYS A 101 -7.44 0.71 -10.11
N ARG A 102 -8.35 1.18 -10.97
CA ARG A 102 -8.94 0.38 -12.05
C ARG A 102 -7.87 -0.12 -13.01
N LEU A 103 -6.93 0.73 -13.41
CA LEU A 103 -5.80 0.32 -14.25
C LEU A 103 -4.97 -0.78 -13.59
N CYS A 104 -4.51 -0.54 -12.36
CA CYS A 104 -3.60 -1.44 -11.65
C CYS A 104 -4.25 -2.76 -11.21
N CYS A 105 -5.58 -2.79 -11.02
CA CYS A 105 -6.28 -4.00 -10.58
C CYS A 105 -6.85 -4.81 -11.75
N LEU A 106 -7.25 -4.17 -12.85
CA LEU A 106 -7.97 -4.86 -13.93
C LEU A 106 -7.16 -5.05 -15.21
N GLN A 107 -6.28 -4.11 -15.55
CA GLN A 107 -5.58 -4.11 -16.85
C GLN A 107 -4.11 -4.48 -16.71
N GLN A 108 -3.44 -3.94 -15.68
CA GLN A 108 -2.02 -4.12 -15.44
C GLN A 108 -1.81 -4.49 -13.96
N PRO A 109 -1.97 -5.77 -13.59
CA PRO A 109 -1.91 -6.23 -12.21
C PRO A 109 -0.60 -5.85 -11.53
N VAL A 110 -0.63 -4.78 -10.74
CA VAL A 110 0.50 -4.35 -9.92
C VAL A 110 -0.03 -3.74 -8.61
N PRO A 111 0.52 -4.15 -7.46
CA PRO A 111 0.21 -3.49 -6.19
C PRO A 111 0.45 -1.99 -6.30
N SER A 112 -0.54 -1.19 -5.89
CA SER A 112 -0.46 0.27 -5.95
C SER A 112 -0.72 0.94 -4.61
N GLN A 113 0.10 1.93 -4.29
CA GLN A 113 -0.01 2.77 -3.09
C GLN A 113 -0.21 4.22 -3.50
N VAL A 114 -1.24 4.88 -2.94
CA VAL A 114 -1.47 6.31 -3.18
C VAL A 114 -1.18 7.06 -1.89
N VAL A 115 -0.42 8.16 -1.98
CA VAL A 115 -0.09 9.04 -0.85
C VAL A 115 -0.32 10.48 -1.27
N GLN A 116 -0.78 11.32 -0.35
CA GLN A 116 -1.01 12.74 -0.64
C GLN A 116 0.20 13.60 -0.26
N THR A 117 0.50 14.60 -1.10
CA THR A 117 1.59 15.55 -0.86
C THR A 117 1.44 16.25 0.50
N ARG A 118 0.21 16.62 0.89
CA ARG A 118 -0.04 17.27 2.20
C ARG A 118 0.35 16.39 3.39
N THR A 119 0.20 15.07 3.26
CA THR A 119 0.46 14.12 4.35
C THR A 119 1.96 13.97 4.59
N ILE A 120 2.76 13.97 3.52
CA ILE A 120 4.22 13.88 3.59
C ILE A 120 4.90 15.23 3.83
N SER A 121 4.19 16.34 3.61
CA SER A 121 4.72 17.69 3.85
C SER A 121 4.74 18.10 5.33
N ASN A 122 4.14 17.32 6.25
CA ASN A 122 4.11 17.66 7.67
C ASN A 122 5.27 16.97 8.42
N PRO A 123 6.36 17.70 8.78
CA PRO A 123 7.55 17.11 9.38
C PRO A 123 7.30 16.48 10.75
N LYS A 124 6.27 16.93 11.50
CA LYS A 124 5.94 16.34 12.82
C LYS A 124 5.31 14.95 12.70
N ARG A 125 4.66 14.64 11.58
CA ARG A 125 3.88 13.40 11.37
C ARG A 125 4.45 12.49 10.28
N VAL A 126 5.35 12.98 9.44
CA VAL A 126 5.85 12.25 8.27
C VAL A 126 6.47 10.89 8.63
N ARG A 127 7.14 10.77 9.78
CA ARG A 127 7.73 9.49 10.23
C ARG A 127 6.66 8.44 10.54
N SER A 128 5.62 8.79 11.28
CA SER A 128 4.54 7.84 11.59
C SER A 128 3.70 7.50 10.37
N VAL A 129 3.56 8.45 9.44
CA VAL A 129 2.97 8.20 8.11
C VAL A 129 3.83 7.22 7.33
N ALA A 130 5.15 7.42 7.26
CA ALA A 130 6.07 6.52 6.57
C ALA A 130 5.98 5.09 7.12
N GLN A 131 5.94 4.93 8.45
CA GLN A 131 5.74 3.63 9.11
C GLN A 131 4.46 2.94 8.63
N LYS A 132 3.32 3.63 8.69
CA LYS A 132 2.03 3.08 8.26
C LYS A 132 2.02 2.73 6.78
N VAL A 133 2.63 3.56 5.94
CA VAL A 133 2.73 3.33 4.49
C VAL A 133 3.59 2.09 4.21
N VAL A 134 4.76 1.95 4.84
CA VAL A 134 5.64 0.78 4.67
C VAL A 134 4.93 -0.51 5.07
N LEU A 135 4.25 -0.52 6.23
CA LEU A 135 3.47 -1.68 6.67
C LEU A 135 2.36 -2.03 5.67
N GLN A 136 1.63 -1.02 5.17
CA GLN A 136 0.59 -1.21 4.17
C GLN A 136 1.15 -1.76 2.85
N MET A 137 2.31 -1.27 2.40
CA MET A 137 2.99 -1.76 1.20
C MET A 137 3.41 -3.22 1.38
N ASN A 138 3.97 -3.58 2.54
CA ASN A 138 4.34 -4.95 2.84
C ASN A 138 3.12 -5.89 2.75
N CYS A 139 2.00 -5.52 3.38
CA CYS A 139 0.76 -6.30 3.30
C CYS A 139 0.25 -6.46 1.85
N LYS A 140 0.31 -5.39 1.04
CA LYS A 140 -0.13 -5.42 -0.36
C LYS A 140 0.69 -6.35 -1.25
N MET A 141 1.92 -6.66 -0.86
CA MET A 141 2.76 -7.62 -1.56
C MET A 141 2.57 -9.06 -1.03
N GLY A 142 1.75 -9.26 0.01
CA GLY A 142 1.55 -10.55 0.68
C GLY A 142 2.42 -10.78 1.92
N GLY A 143 3.04 -9.71 2.43
CA GLY A 143 3.82 -9.73 3.66
C GLY A 143 2.93 -9.84 4.88
N VAL A 144 3.47 -10.43 5.94
CA VAL A 144 2.77 -10.64 7.22
C VAL A 144 3.45 -9.80 8.29
N LEU A 145 2.68 -8.90 8.91
CA LEU A 145 3.22 -7.99 9.93
C LEU A 145 3.42 -8.72 11.25
N TRP A 146 2.37 -9.37 11.73
CA TRP A 146 2.34 -10.12 12.99
C TRP A 146 1.36 -11.28 12.85
N SER A 147 1.44 -12.24 13.77
CA SER A 147 0.52 -13.37 13.86
C SER A 147 0.23 -13.72 15.30
N VAL A 148 -0.95 -14.28 15.56
CA VAL A 148 -1.30 -14.87 16.85
C VAL A 148 -1.27 -16.37 16.71
N ASN A 149 -0.72 -17.04 17.72
CA ASN A 149 -0.77 -18.49 17.79
C ASN A 149 -2.18 -18.94 18.16
N ILE A 150 -2.84 -19.66 17.25
CA ILE A 150 -4.16 -20.23 17.48
C ILE A 150 -3.99 -21.75 17.61
N PRO A 151 -4.31 -22.36 18.76
CA PRO A 151 -4.02 -23.78 19.02
C PRO A 151 -4.94 -24.77 18.27
N LEU A 152 -5.62 -24.35 17.20
CA LEU A 152 -6.56 -25.17 16.43
C LEU A 152 -5.91 -25.62 15.11
N LYS A 153 -5.94 -26.93 14.83
CA LYS A 153 -5.39 -27.52 13.60
C LYS A 153 -6.47 -27.55 12.50
N SER A 154 -6.07 -27.27 11.26
CA SER A 154 -6.95 -27.35 10.06
C SER A 154 -8.20 -26.46 10.12
N LEU A 155 -8.10 -25.31 10.78
CA LEU A 155 -9.15 -24.31 10.79
C LEU A 155 -9.01 -23.40 9.56
N MET A 156 -10.13 -23.03 8.93
CA MET A 156 -10.23 -21.98 7.92
C MET A 156 -11.26 -20.96 8.41
N ILE A 157 -10.86 -19.70 8.49
CA ILE A 157 -11.74 -18.59 8.84
C ILE A 157 -12.16 -17.91 7.53
N VAL A 158 -13.47 -17.74 7.36
CA VAL A 158 -14.05 -17.04 6.21
C VAL A 158 -14.83 -15.83 6.73
N GLY A 159 -14.48 -14.65 6.25
CA GLY A 159 -15.25 -13.42 6.42
C GLY A 159 -16.02 -13.13 5.15
N LEU A 160 -17.26 -12.68 5.29
CA LEU A 160 -18.09 -12.22 4.19
C LEU A 160 -18.69 -10.87 4.58
N ASP A 161 -18.61 -9.91 3.68
CA ASP A 161 -19.27 -8.62 3.82
C ASP A 161 -19.95 -8.22 2.50
N VAL A 162 -21.07 -7.52 2.60
CA VAL A 162 -21.86 -7.09 1.43
C VAL A 162 -22.00 -5.57 1.47
N TYR A 163 -21.42 -4.92 0.46
CA TYR A 163 -21.59 -3.50 0.25
C TYR A 163 -22.76 -3.24 -0.71
N HIS A 164 -23.67 -2.36 -0.30
CA HIS A 164 -24.78 -1.91 -1.14
C HIS A 164 -24.51 -0.48 -1.62
N ASP A 165 -24.37 -0.29 -2.94
CA ASP A 165 -24.23 1.05 -3.52
C ASP A 165 -25.60 1.74 -3.53
N THR A 166 -25.73 2.82 -2.75
CA THR A 166 -26.97 3.61 -2.64
C THR A 166 -27.15 4.58 -3.80
N THR A 167 -26.09 4.87 -4.57
CA THR A 167 -26.12 5.82 -5.70
C THR A 167 -26.54 5.16 -7.01
N LYS A 168 -26.22 3.88 -7.19
CA LYS A 168 -26.72 3.05 -8.29
C LYS A 168 -27.72 2.04 -7.73
N ARG A 169 -29.01 2.41 -7.73
CA ARG A 169 -30.11 1.51 -7.34
C ARG A 169 -29.87 0.11 -7.96
N MET A 170 -29.66 -0.89 -7.08
CA MET A 170 -29.48 -2.32 -7.38
C MET A 170 -28.08 -2.84 -7.78
N CYS A 171 -26.99 -2.25 -7.27
CA CYS A 171 -25.68 -2.90 -7.31
C CYS A 171 -25.20 -3.24 -5.89
N SER A 172 -25.09 -4.54 -5.58
CA SER A 172 -24.49 -5.04 -4.34
C SER A 172 -23.21 -5.79 -4.69
N VAL A 173 -22.14 -5.56 -3.93
CA VAL A 173 -20.86 -6.26 -4.09
C VAL A 173 -20.58 -7.05 -2.82
N ALA A 174 -20.47 -8.36 -2.96
CA ALA A 174 -20.03 -9.23 -1.87
C ALA A 174 -18.52 -9.40 -1.93
N GLY A 175 -17.84 -9.06 -0.84
CA GLY A 175 -16.43 -9.41 -0.63
C GLY A 175 -16.34 -10.65 0.24
N VAL A 176 -15.62 -11.66 -0.23
CA VAL A 176 -15.34 -12.87 0.56
C VAL A 176 -13.84 -12.95 0.80
N VAL A 177 -13.46 -13.14 2.05
CA VAL A 177 -12.06 -13.27 2.45
C VAL A 177 -11.88 -14.57 3.20
N ALA A 178 -10.97 -15.41 2.74
CA ALA A 178 -10.66 -16.68 3.39
C ALA A 178 -9.19 -16.74 3.80
N SER A 179 -8.94 -17.23 5.01
CA SER A 179 -7.60 -17.49 5.51
C SER A 179 -7.00 -18.75 4.87
N LEU A 180 -5.77 -18.69 4.38
CA LEU A 180 -5.14 -19.83 3.68
C LEU A 180 -4.00 -20.51 4.45
N ASN A 181 -3.50 -19.87 5.51
CA ASN A 181 -2.35 -20.38 6.27
C ASN A 181 -2.81 -21.25 7.45
N ARG A 182 -2.29 -22.49 7.52
CA ARG A 182 -2.60 -23.49 8.55
C ARG A 182 -2.27 -23.08 10.00
N SER A 183 -1.37 -22.12 10.20
CA SER A 183 -0.80 -21.81 11.52
C SER A 183 -1.04 -20.39 12.01
N CYS A 184 -1.28 -19.42 11.12
CA CYS A 184 -1.31 -18.00 11.50
C CYS A 184 -2.42 -17.16 10.86
N PHE A 185 -3.27 -17.70 9.96
CA PHE A 185 -4.43 -16.98 9.38
C PHE A 185 -4.13 -15.60 8.76
N THR A 186 -2.88 -15.32 8.37
CA THR A 186 -2.40 -13.98 7.99
C THR A 186 -2.43 -13.68 6.50
N ARG A 187 -2.82 -14.66 5.68
CA ARG A 187 -2.97 -14.50 4.23
C ARG A 187 -4.41 -14.69 3.84
N CYS A 188 -4.91 -13.71 3.10
CA CYS A 188 -6.27 -13.59 2.65
C CYS A 188 -6.29 -13.56 1.12
N LEU A 189 -7.14 -14.37 0.49
CA LEU A 189 -7.60 -14.09 -0.88
C LEU A 189 -8.73 -13.06 -0.80
N ILE A 190 -8.73 -12.12 -1.74
CA ILE A 190 -9.82 -11.14 -1.99
C ILE A 190 -10.28 -11.38 -3.42
#